data_AF-A0ABD5NP59-F1
#
_entry.id   AF-A0ABD5NP59-F1
#
_cell.length_a   1.000
_cell.length_b   1.000
_cell.length_c   1.000
_cell.angle_alpha   90.00
_cell.angle_beta   90.00
_cell.angle_gamma   90.00
#
_symmetry.space_group_name_H-M   'P 1'
#
loop_
_entity.id
_entity.type
_entity.pdbx_description
1 polymer ?
#
loop_
_entity_poly.entity_id
_entity_poly.type
_entity_poly.pdbx_seq_one_letter_code
_entity_poly.pdbx_strand_id
1 'polypeptide(L)'
;MDNEFVTRAIENDRCLKAYRLLDRFEDEIEALVGRMGNEMIAAHPHRFQEDASLGFKSDWNSGTIIANARENFKMRVVNEDDQSANIRLNVSVRWVDPLDWNQDGIDGALCAACYKINGGNLDDYKAVLEATESSDLGVRVDDDQFNNAPGIFYIPVEDATELQDAADILIEHFSRFGDLWGTDPANVDIED
;
A
#
# COMPACT_ATOMS: atom_id res chain seq x y z
N MET A 1 -5.14 -38.57 -7.20
CA MET A 1 -3.82 -38.15 -6.69
C MET A 1 -2.80 -38.55 -7.73
N ASP A 2 -1.98 -37.61 -8.18
CA ASP A 2 -0.89 -37.89 -9.12
C ASP A 2 0.33 -38.37 -8.32
N ASN A 3 0.59 -39.68 -8.37
CA ASN A 3 1.68 -40.30 -7.61
C ASN A 3 3.06 -39.87 -8.11
N GLU A 4 3.22 -39.58 -9.40
CA GLU A 4 4.50 -39.11 -9.95
C GLU A 4 4.80 -37.70 -9.46
N PHE A 5 3.80 -36.81 -9.52
CA PHE A 5 3.94 -35.44 -8.99
C PHE A 5 4.29 -35.44 -7.50
N VAL A 6 3.54 -36.18 -6.66
CA VAL A 6 3.76 -36.21 -5.21
C VAL A 6 5.11 -36.83 -4.86
N THR A 7 5.50 -37.93 -5.49
CA THR A 7 6.81 -38.57 -5.26
C THR A 7 7.95 -37.60 -5.58
N ARG A 8 7.88 -36.93 -6.75
CA ARG A 8 8.89 -35.93 -7.13
C ARG A 8 8.89 -34.71 -6.22
N ALA A 9 7.74 -34.31 -5.69
CA ALA A 9 7.64 -33.21 -4.74
C ALA A 9 8.36 -33.53 -3.42
N ILE A 10 8.22 -34.77 -2.94
CA ILE A 10 8.89 -35.27 -1.74
C ILE A 10 10.39 -35.42 -1.99
N GLU A 11 10.80 -36.16 -3.03
CA GLU A 11 12.22 -36.47 -3.30
C GLU A 11 13.08 -35.22 -3.57
N ASN A 12 12.48 -34.16 -4.11
CA ASN A 12 13.19 -32.92 -4.44
C ASN A 12 12.94 -31.78 -3.45
N ASP A 13 12.25 -32.05 -2.33
CA ASP A 13 11.86 -31.04 -1.35
C ASP A 13 11.13 -29.84 -1.97
N ARG A 14 10.31 -30.06 -3.02
CA ARG A 14 9.74 -28.96 -3.82
C ARG A 14 8.93 -28.00 -2.97
N CYS A 15 8.09 -28.54 -2.08
CA CYS A 15 7.26 -27.73 -1.20
C CYS A 15 8.11 -26.95 -0.19
N LEU A 16 9.15 -27.55 0.38
CA LEU A 16 10.04 -26.88 1.33
C LEU A 16 10.86 -25.77 0.65
N LYS A 17 11.33 -25.99 -0.58
CA LYS A 17 12.04 -24.98 -1.37
C LYS A 17 11.11 -23.84 -1.76
N ALA A 18 9.90 -24.13 -2.23
CA ALA A 18 8.90 -23.11 -2.54
C ALA A 18 8.55 -22.28 -1.29
N TYR A 19 8.35 -22.95 -0.15
CA TYR A 19 8.10 -22.27 1.12
C TYR A 19 9.26 -21.34 1.52
N ARG A 20 10.51 -21.80 1.47
CA ARG A 20 11.68 -20.94 1.80
C ARG A 20 11.86 -19.76 0.85
N LEU A 21 11.50 -19.93 -0.42
CA LEU A 21 11.52 -18.82 -1.38
C LEU A 21 10.45 -17.78 -1.04
N LEU A 22 9.25 -18.25 -0.67
CA LEU A 22 8.16 -17.37 -0.25
C LEU A 22 8.50 -16.64 1.06
N ASP A 23 8.99 -17.36 2.06
CA ASP A 23 9.42 -16.85 3.37
C ASP A 23 10.45 -15.73 3.20
N ARG A 24 11.50 -15.98 2.40
CA ARG A 24 12.50 -14.94 2.08
C ARG A 24 11.89 -13.74 1.34
N PHE A 25 10.96 -14.00 0.42
CA PHE A 25 10.30 -12.90 -0.30
C PHE A 25 9.44 -12.06 0.64
N GLU A 26 8.71 -12.69 1.56
CA GLU A 26 7.92 -12.02 2.59
C GLU A 26 8.81 -11.13 3.49
N ASP A 27 9.96 -11.63 3.95
CA ASP A 27 10.90 -10.84 4.76
C ASP A 27 11.35 -9.54 4.07
N GLU A 28 11.67 -9.62 2.76
CA GLU A 28 12.14 -8.47 1.99
C GLU A 28 11.00 -7.45 1.75
N ILE A 29 9.78 -7.92 1.51
CA ILE A 29 8.61 -7.06 1.33
C ILE A 29 8.16 -6.46 2.67
N GLU A 30 8.24 -7.20 3.78
CA GLU A 30 8.01 -6.67 5.13
C GLU A 30 8.98 -5.54 5.44
N ALA A 31 10.27 -5.73 5.17
CA ALA A 31 11.28 -4.69 5.37
C ALA A 31 11.00 -3.44 4.54
N LEU A 32 10.60 -3.61 3.27
CA LEU A 32 10.22 -2.50 2.39
C LEU A 32 9.00 -1.74 2.89
N VAL A 33 7.89 -2.44 3.14
CA VAL A 33 6.62 -1.84 3.58
C VAL A 33 6.78 -1.18 4.95
N GLY A 34 7.54 -1.80 5.84
CA GLY A 34 7.92 -1.24 7.13
C GLY A 34 8.75 0.05 6.98
N ARG A 35 9.74 0.08 6.06
CA ARG A 35 10.51 1.30 5.76
C ARG A 35 9.60 2.41 5.28
N MET A 36 8.78 2.14 4.26
CA MET A 36 7.84 3.11 3.70
C MET A 36 6.95 3.72 4.78
N GLY A 37 6.30 2.89 5.60
CA GLY A 37 5.45 3.36 6.67
C GLY A 37 6.18 4.20 7.71
N ASN A 38 7.38 3.77 8.12
CA ASN A 38 8.17 4.51 9.11
C ASN A 38 8.66 5.87 8.60
N GLU A 39 9.05 5.96 7.33
CA GLU A 39 9.46 7.24 6.72
C GLU A 39 8.26 8.17 6.52
N MET A 40 7.11 7.65 6.10
CA MET A 40 5.85 8.40 6.03
C MET A 40 5.42 8.94 7.42
N ILE A 41 5.57 8.13 8.48
CA ILE A 41 5.35 8.58 9.87
C ILE A 41 6.35 9.66 10.26
N ALA A 42 7.63 9.51 9.92
CA ALA A 42 8.67 10.46 10.27
C ALA A 42 8.47 11.82 9.60
N ALA A 43 7.90 11.86 8.39
CA ALA A 43 7.50 13.10 7.72
C ALA A 43 6.36 13.83 8.44
N HIS A 44 5.40 13.08 8.99
CA HIS A 44 4.18 13.63 9.60
C HIS A 44 3.90 13.07 11.01
N PRO A 45 4.83 13.19 11.98
CA PRO A 45 4.76 12.43 13.24
C PRO A 45 3.53 12.79 14.08
N HIS A 46 3.04 14.02 13.96
CA HIS A 46 1.85 14.50 14.65
C HIS A 46 0.55 13.84 14.16
N ARG A 47 0.55 13.19 12.99
CA ARG A 47 -0.59 12.44 12.44
C ARG A 47 -0.68 11.01 12.96
N PHE A 48 0.30 10.51 13.69
CA PHE A 48 0.36 9.10 14.08
C PHE A 48 0.38 8.89 15.59
N GLN A 49 -0.18 7.76 16.02
CA GLN A 49 -0.14 7.34 17.42
C GLN A 49 1.27 6.86 17.79
N GLU A 50 1.59 6.87 19.08
CA GLU A 50 2.76 6.10 19.56
C GLU A 50 2.54 4.62 19.24
N ASP A 51 3.60 3.91 18.87
CA ASP A 51 3.55 2.52 18.41
C ASP A 51 2.48 2.30 17.32
N ALA A 52 2.53 3.13 16.27
CA ALA A 52 1.52 3.16 15.20
C ALA A 52 1.39 1.84 14.44
N SER A 53 2.49 1.10 14.27
CA SER A 53 2.53 -0.18 13.54
C SER A 53 1.51 -1.19 14.08
N LEU A 54 0.83 -1.88 13.16
CA LEU A 54 -0.10 -2.98 13.44
C LEU A 54 0.43 -4.35 12.98
N GLY A 55 1.70 -4.39 12.57
CA GLY A 55 2.37 -5.58 12.07
C GLY A 55 2.05 -5.90 10.61
N PHE A 56 3.03 -6.50 9.97
CA PHE A 56 2.96 -6.96 8.59
C PHE A 56 1.99 -8.14 8.41
N LYS A 57 1.36 -8.19 7.25
CA LYS A 57 0.47 -9.27 6.81
C LYS A 57 0.62 -9.50 5.31
N SER A 58 0.71 -10.76 4.91
CA SER A 58 0.63 -11.22 3.54
C SER A 58 -0.60 -12.11 3.32
N ASP A 59 -1.16 -12.03 2.12
CA ASP A 59 -2.21 -12.92 1.62
C ASP A 59 -1.98 -13.19 0.13
N TRP A 60 -1.56 -14.41 -0.20
CA TRP A 60 -1.22 -14.86 -1.55
C TRP A 60 -2.40 -15.47 -2.33
N ASN A 61 -3.59 -15.46 -1.73
CA ASN A 61 -4.81 -15.96 -2.35
C ASN A 61 -6.00 -15.18 -1.79
N SER A 62 -6.07 -13.90 -2.15
CA SER A 62 -7.16 -13.05 -1.70
C SER A 62 -8.40 -13.27 -2.58
N GLY A 63 -9.59 -13.18 -1.99
CA GLY A 63 -10.85 -13.26 -2.74
C GLY A 63 -11.25 -11.96 -3.44
N THR A 64 -10.50 -10.87 -3.21
CA THR A 64 -10.80 -9.52 -3.69
C THR A 64 -9.77 -8.99 -4.68
N ILE A 65 -8.50 -9.33 -4.46
CA ILE A 65 -7.38 -9.10 -5.39
C ILE A 65 -6.58 -10.39 -5.50
N ILE A 66 -5.58 -10.48 -6.37
CA ILE A 66 -4.81 -11.72 -6.54
C ILE A 66 -3.99 -12.01 -5.27
N ALA A 67 -3.18 -11.04 -4.85
CA ALA A 67 -2.37 -11.13 -3.64
C ALA A 67 -2.04 -9.74 -3.07
N ASN A 68 -1.71 -9.67 -1.78
CA ASN A 68 -1.13 -8.48 -1.17
C ASN A 68 -0.18 -8.82 -0.04
N ALA A 69 0.77 -7.91 0.18
CA ALA A 69 1.62 -7.84 1.35
C ALA A 69 1.54 -6.40 1.88
N ARG A 70 1.23 -6.23 3.16
CA ARG A 70 0.84 -4.92 3.69
C ARG A 70 1.11 -4.75 5.16
N GLU A 71 1.15 -3.49 5.56
CA GLU A 71 1.12 -3.07 6.94
C GLU A 71 0.12 -1.94 7.12
N ASN A 72 -0.40 -1.80 8.33
CA ASN A 72 -1.24 -0.68 8.72
C ASN A 72 -0.57 0.09 9.84
N PHE A 73 -0.68 1.41 9.80
CA PHE A 73 -0.19 2.32 10.82
C PHE A 73 -1.36 3.16 11.34
N LYS A 74 -1.54 3.18 12.67
CA LYS A 74 -2.60 3.95 13.33
C LYS A 74 -2.36 5.45 13.20
N MET A 75 -3.32 6.14 12.60
CA MET A 75 -3.34 7.59 12.56
C MET A 75 -4.09 8.15 13.78
N ARG A 76 -3.82 9.40 14.12
CA ARG A 76 -4.64 10.18 15.06
C ARG A 76 -5.85 10.71 14.30
N VAL A 77 -7.02 10.56 14.89
CA VAL A 77 -8.24 11.20 14.37
C VAL A 77 -8.12 12.69 14.66
N VAL A 78 -8.20 13.52 13.64
CA VAL A 78 -8.14 14.99 13.80
C VAL A 78 -9.55 15.61 13.77
N ASN A 79 -10.56 14.89 13.26
CA ASN A 79 -11.94 15.36 13.31
C ASN A 79 -12.62 14.91 14.62
N GLU A 80 -12.80 15.84 15.56
CA GLU A 80 -13.35 15.56 16.90
C GLU A 80 -14.79 15.00 16.88
N ASP A 81 -15.53 15.22 15.80
CA ASP A 81 -16.93 14.81 15.64
C ASP A 81 -17.10 13.32 15.35
N ASP A 82 -16.06 12.61 14.92
CA ASP A 82 -16.07 11.16 14.73
C ASP A 82 -14.82 10.47 15.31
N GLN A 83 -14.74 10.47 16.64
CA GLN A 83 -13.73 9.72 17.39
C GLN A 83 -13.84 8.19 17.22
N SER A 84 -14.84 7.68 16.50
CA SER A 84 -15.00 6.25 16.22
C SER A 84 -14.24 5.79 14.97
N ALA A 85 -13.81 6.73 14.12
CA ALA A 85 -13.09 6.44 12.89
C ALA A 85 -11.72 5.81 13.19
N ASN A 86 -11.56 4.54 12.84
CA ASN A 86 -10.29 3.83 12.98
C ASN A 86 -9.40 4.09 11.76
N ILE A 87 -8.91 5.33 11.65
CA ILE A 87 -8.13 5.80 10.51
C ILE A 87 -6.74 5.16 10.54
N ARG A 88 -6.34 4.59 9.40
CA ARG A 88 -5.04 3.92 9.26
C ARG A 88 -4.41 4.23 7.92
N LEU A 89 -3.14 4.61 7.93
CA LEU A 89 -2.29 4.51 6.75
C LEU A 89 -2.08 3.02 6.47
N ASN A 90 -2.47 2.57 5.28
CA ASN A 90 -2.15 1.25 4.77
C ASN A 90 -1.07 1.41 3.70
N VAL A 91 0.08 0.79 3.92
CA VAL A 91 1.13 0.65 2.92
C VAL A 91 1.14 -0.79 2.44
N SER A 92 1.24 -1.00 1.12
CA SER A 92 1.13 -2.35 0.57
C SER A 92 1.85 -2.52 -0.76
N VAL A 93 2.31 -3.74 -1.02
CA VAL A 93 2.55 -4.25 -2.37
C VAL A 93 1.37 -5.13 -2.76
N ARG A 94 0.83 -4.93 -3.96
CA ARG A 94 -0.35 -5.65 -4.45
C ARG A 94 -0.09 -6.29 -5.79
N TRP A 95 -0.70 -7.46 -5.97
CA TRP A 95 -0.89 -8.11 -7.26
C TRP A 95 -2.39 -8.08 -7.54
N VAL A 96 -2.78 -7.40 -8.62
CA VAL A 96 -4.18 -7.22 -9.01
C VAL A 96 -4.39 -7.70 -10.44
N ASP A 97 -5.66 -7.95 -10.80
CA ASP A 97 -6.00 -8.03 -12.21
C ASP A 97 -5.82 -6.63 -12.81
N PRO A 98 -5.03 -6.46 -13.88
CA PRO A 98 -4.84 -5.15 -14.52
C PRO A 98 -6.16 -4.44 -14.87
N LEU A 99 -7.22 -5.19 -15.20
CA LEU A 99 -8.53 -4.65 -15.53
C LEU A 99 -9.23 -4.00 -14.33
N ASP A 100 -8.91 -4.42 -13.10
CA ASP A 100 -9.46 -3.80 -11.88
C ASP A 100 -9.00 -2.34 -11.75
N TRP A 101 -7.91 -1.96 -12.41
CA TRP A 101 -7.35 -0.59 -12.44
C TRP A 101 -7.29 0.00 -13.85
N ASN A 102 -8.17 -0.48 -14.75
CA ASN A 102 -8.27 0.00 -16.13
C ASN A 102 -6.93 -0.04 -16.90
N GLN A 103 -6.05 -0.99 -16.58
CA GLN A 103 -4.78 -1.20 -17.27
C GLN A 103 -4.93 -2.34 -18.29
N ASP A 104 -5.27 -2.00 -19.53
CA ASP A 104 -5.37 -2.97 -20.60
C ASP A 104 -3.99 -3.42 -21.13
N GLY A 105 -3.93 -4.65 -21.64
CA GLY A 105 -2.78 -5.15 -22.41
C GLY A 105 -1.60 -5.66 -21.58
N ILE A 106 -1.76 -5.78 -20.26
CA ILE A 106 -0.80 -6.41 -19.36
C ILE A 106 -1.12 -7.91 -19.26
N ASP A 107 -0.12 -8.77 -19.47
CA ASP A 107 -0.26 -10.21 -19.31
C ASP A 107 0.05 -10.61 -17.86
N GLY A 108 -0.82 -11.40 -17.24
CA GLY A 108 -0.70 -11.81 -15.84
C GLY A 108 -1.17 -10.74 -14.85
N ALA A 109 -0.52 -10.71 -13.68
CA ALA A 109 -0.87 -9.81 -12.59
C ALA A 109 -0.11 -8.49 -12.69
N LEU A 110 -0.81 -7.38 -12.45
CA LEU A 110 -0.17 -6.08 -12.24
C LEU A 110 0.37 -6.02 -10.81
N CYS A 111 1.69 -5.90 -10.68
CA CYS A 111 2.35 -5.64 -9.39
C CYS A 111 2.48 -4.12 -9.18
N ALA A 112 2.17 -3.64 -7.97
CA ALA A 112 2.31 -2.22 -7.64
C ALA A 112 2.67 -1.99 -6.17
N ALA A 113 3.53 -1.01 -5.93
CA ALA A 113 3.63 -0.38 -4.62
C ALA A 113 2.47 0.58 -4.43
N CYS A 114 1.87 0.60 -3.24
CA CYS A 114 0.68 1.39 -2.96
C CYS A 114 0.68 1.96 -1.54
N TYR A 115 -0.03 3.07 -1.35
CA TYR A 115 -0.59 3.41 -0.04
C TYR A 115 -2.05 3.90 -0.16
N LYS A 116 -2.78 3.83 0.95
CA LYS A 116 -4.13 4.40 1.10
C LYS A 116 -4.44 4.74 2.54
N ILE A 117 -5.44 5.59 2.77
CA ILE A 117 -5.95 5.90 4.11
C ILE A 117 -7.28 5.17 4.34
N ASN A 118 -7.21 4.05 5.08
CA ASN A 118 -8.42 3.32 5.48
C ASN A 118 -9.25 4.20 6.42
N GLY A 119 -10.56 4.28 6.16
CA GLY A 119 -11.46 5.16 6.89
C GLY A 119 -11.20 6.65 6.68
N GLY A 120 -10.43 7.02 5.65
CA GLY A 120 -10.14 8.41 5.32
C GLY A 120 -11.40 9.19 4.91
N ASN A 121 -11.40 10.49 5.17
CA ASN A 121 -12.47 11.38 4.76
C ASN A 121 -12.42 11.62 3.24
N LEU A 122 -13.58 11.71 2.59
CA LEU A 122 -13.68 11.87 1.14
C LEU A 122 -13.20 13.25 0.66
N ASP A 123 -13.41 14.31 1.44
CA ASP A 123 -13.01 15.66 1.05
C ASP A 123 -11.48 15.84 1.20
N ASP A 124 -10.88 15.29 2.27
CA ASP A 124 -9.41 15.18 2.39
C ASP A 124 -8.81 14.42 1.20
N TYR A 125 -9.44 13.29 0.82
CA TYR A 125 -9.01 12.52 -0.34
C TYR A 125 -9.04 13.32 -1.64
N LYS A 126 -10.10 14.10 -1.88
CA LYS A 126 -10.21 14.95 -3.06
C LYS A 126 -9.11 16.02 -3.08
N ALA A 127 -8.79 16.61 -1.93
CA ALA A 127 -7.70 17.59 -1.84
C ALA A 127 -6.35 16.96 -2.21
N VAL A 128 -6.07 15.75 -1.72
CA VAL A 128 -4.85 15.01 -2.07
C VAL A 128 -4.87 14.59 -3.54
N LEU A 129 -6.02 14.17 -4.08
CA LEU A 129 -6.17 13.82 -5.49
C LEU A 129 -5.85 15.02 -6.40
N GLU A 130 -6.42 16.20 -6.12
CA GLU A 130 -6.14 17.43 -6.87
C GLU A 130 -4.64 17.81 -6.79
N ALA A 131 -4.03 17.71 -5.60
CA ALA A 131 -2.60 17.92 -5.42
C ALA A 131 -1.73 16.87 -6.14
N THR A 132 -2.23 15.64 -6.28
CA THR A 132 -1.55 14.56 -7.01
C THR A 132 -1.57 14.83 -8.51
N GLU A 133 -2.71 15.26 -9.05
CA GLU A 133 -2.90 15.58 -10.47
C GLU A 133 -2.03 16.77 -10.93
N SER A 134 -1.70 17.70 -10.03
CA SER A 134 -0.81 18.82 -10.29
C SER A 134 0.68 18.50 -10.07
N SER A 135 1.00 17.34 -9.50
CA SER A 135 2.37 16.92 -9.21
C SER A 135 3.06 16.23 -10.41
N ASP A 136 4.39 16.23 -10.42
CA ASP A 136 5.23 15.55 -11.40
C ASP A 136 5.72 14.17 -10.95
N LEU A 137 5.24 13.68 -9.80
CA LEU A 137 5.72 12.44 -9.16
C LEU A 137 5.27 11.16 -9.88
N GLY A 138 4.33 11.25 -10.83
CA GLY A 138 3.88 10.10 -11.61
C GLY A 138 3.05 9.07 -10.81
N VAL A 139 2.58 9.45 -9.62
CA VAL A 139 1.69 8.63 -8.78
C VAL A 139 0.33 8.48 -9.46
N ARG A 140 -0.15 7.25 -9.58
CA ARG A 140 -1.48 6.93 -10.13
C ARG A 140 -2.49 6.78 -9.02
N VAL A 141 -3.76 6.95 -9.37
CA VAL A 141 -4.88 6.81 -8.44
C VAL A 141 -5.95 5.90 -9.04
N ASP A 142 -6.57 5.07 -8.20
CA ASP A 142 -7.73 4.25 -8.56
C ASP A 142 -8.64 4.01 -7.34
N ASP A 143 -9.72 3.27 -7.53
CA ASP A 143 -10.61 2.84 -6.46
C ASP A 143 -9.97 1.75 -5.59
N ASP A 144 -10.30 1.73 -4.30
CA ASP A 144 -9.90 0.64 -3.42
C ASP A 144 -10.84 -0.56 -3.61
N GLN A 145 -10.31 -1.70 -4.09
CA GLN A 145 -11.11 -2.91 -4.32
C GLN A 145 -11.78 -3.46 -3.06
N PHE A 146 -11.23 -3.13 -1.88
CA PHE A 146 -11.83 -3.53 -0.60
C PHE A 146 -12.83 -2.52 -0.04
N ASN A 147 -13.02 -1.38 -0.71
CA ASN A 147 -13.89 -0.28 -0.29
C ASN A 147 -13.67 0.16 1.18
N ASN A 148 -12.42 0.10 1.64
CA ASN A 148 -12.03 0.53 2.98
C ASN A 148 -11.49 1.97 2.99
N ALA A 149 -11.16 2.51 1.82
CA ALA A 149 -10.63 3.85 1.63
C ALA A 149 -11.36 4.51 0.44
N PRO A 150 -11.41 5.85 0.38
CA PRO A 150 -11.98 6.57 -0.75
C PRO A 150 -11.19 6.39 -2.07
N GLY A 151 -9.95 5.91 -1.99
CA GLY A 151 -9.13 5.54 -3.15
C GLY A 151 -7.76 5.00 -2.74
N ILE A 152 -6.94 4.65 -3.72
CA ILE A 152 -5.58 4.13 -3.56
C ILE A 152 -4.59 4.90 -4.45
N PHE A 153 -3.42 5.22 -3.88
CA PHE A 153 -2.29 5.80 -4.61
C PHE A 153 -1.29 4.69 -4.90
N TYR A 154 -0.84 4.56 -6.16
CA TYR A 154 0.00 3.45 -6.56
C TYR A 154 0.95 3.77 -7.71
N ILE A 155 2.00 2.96 -7.82
CA ILE A 155 2.95 2.95 -8.95
C ILE A 155 3.16 1.49 -9.37
N PRO A 156 2.84 1.11 -10.63
CA PRO A 156 3.17 -0.20 -11.19
C PRO A 156 4.66 -0.47 -11.23
N VAL A 157 5.04 -1.73 -11.01
CA VAL A 157 6.45 -2.16 -10.98
C VAL A 157 6.59 -3.57 -11.55
N GLU A 158 7.69 -3.84 -12.24
CA GLU A 158 8.01 -5.13 -12.86
C GLU A 158 9.22 -5.81 -12.19
N ASP A 159 10.05 -5.04 -11.49
CA ASP A 159 11.23 -5.56 -10.80
C ASP A 159 11.51 -4.91 -9.44
N ALA A 160 12.54 -5.42 -8.77
CA ALA A 160 12.93 -4.97 -7.44
C ALA A 160 13.48 -3.54 -7.40
N THR A 161 14.09 -3.05 -8.48
CA THR A 161 14.58 -1.68 -8.58
C THR A 161 13.40 -0.72 -8.67
N GLU A 162 12.48 -1.00 -9.60
CA GLU A 162 11.25 -0.21 -9.75
C GLU A 162 10.41 -0.21 -8.48
N LEU A 163 10.38 -1.33 -7.75
CA LEU A 163 9.71 -1.42 -6.45
C LEU A 163 10.32 -0.50 -5.39
N GLN A 164 11.64 -0.35 -5.36
CA GLN A 164 12.32 0.58 -4.45
C GLN A 164 12.08 2.03 -4.88
N ASP A 165 12.23 2.34 -6.16
CA ASP A 165 11.99 3.67 -6.70
C ASP A 165 10.54 4.12 -6.46
N ALA A 166 9.58 3.23 -6.70
CA ALA A 166 8.17 3.46 -6.42
C ALA A 166 7.90 3.71 -4.93
N ALA A 167 8.56 2.96 -4.05
CA ALA A 167 8.45 3.17 -2.61
C ALA A 167 8.93 4.57 -2.20
N ASP A 168 10.08 5.00 -2.72
CA ASP A 168 10.67 6.30 -2.41
C ASP A 168 9.79 7.45 -2.95
N ILE A 169 9.24 7.31 -4.16
CA ILE A 169 8.28 8.28 -4.73
C ILE A 169 7.00 8.37 -3.89
N LEU A 170 6.46 7.23 -3.42
CA LEU A 170 5.25 7.24 -2.60
C LEU A 170 5.50 7.84 -1.21
N ILE A 171 6.69 7.62 -0.63
CA ILE A 171 7.13 8.28 0.61
C ILE A 171 7.19 9.80 0.39
N GLU A 172 7.80 10.26 -0.71
CA GLU A 172 7.85 11.68 -1.05
C GLU A 172 6.46 12.27 -1.26
N HIS A 173 5.59 11.59 -2.00
CA HIS A 173 4.21 12.00 -2.24
C HIS A 173 3.44 12.17 -0.93
N PHE A 174 3.52 11.19 -0.03
CA PHE A 174 2.92 11.31 1.30
C PHE A 174 3.60 12.40 2.15
N SER A 175 4.91 12.60 2.02
CA SER A 175 5.60 13.69 2.71
C SER A 175 5.08 15.06 2.27
N ARG A 176 4.77 15.25 0.98
CA ARG A 176 4.23 16.53 0.46
C ARG A 176 2.76 16.73 0.85
N PHE A 177 1.94 15.69 0.80
CA PHE A 177 0.48 15.82 0.86
C PHE A 177 -0.18 15.17 2.07
N GLY A 178 0.59 14.51 2.93
CA GLY A 178 0.11 13.78 4.11
C GLY A 178 -0.67 14.64 5.10
N ASP A 179 -0.36 15.93 5.16
CA ASP A 179 -1.03 16.89 6.03
C ASP A 179 -2.43 17.32 5.57
N LEU A 180 -2.80 17.02 4.33
CA LEU A 180 -4.17 17.24 3.87
C LEU A 180 -5.15 16.24 4.52
N TRP A 181 -4.66 15.14 5.10
CA TRP A 181 -5.49 14.16 5.79
C TRP A 181 -5.81 14.58 7.22
N GLY A 182 -7.09 14.75 7.51
CA GLY A 182 -7.59 15.18 8.80
C GLY A 182 -7.38 16.68 9.03
N THR A 183 -7.43 17.51 8.00
CA THR A 183 -7.35 18.97 8.19
C THR A 183 -8.54 19.62 7.52
N ASP A 184 -9.12 20.64 8.16
CA ASP A 184 -9.97 21.58 7.41
C ASP A 184 -9.08 22.24 6.34
N PRO A 185 -9.39 22.11 5.03
CA PRO A 185 -8.56 22.64 3.94
C PRO A 185 -8.17 24.11 4.10
N ALA A 186 -8.90 24.89 4.91
CA ALA A 186 -8.58 26.27 5.23
C ALA A 186 -7.32 26.48 6.12
N ASN A 187 -6.75 25.41 6.69
CA ASN A 187 -5.65 25.48 7.66
C ASN A 187 -4.33 24.85 7.20
N VAL A 188 -4.22 24.43 5.93
CA VAL A 188 -2.96 23.90 5.37
C VAL A 188 -2.31 24.96 4.49
N ASP A 189 -1.14 25.47 4.91
CA ASP A 189 -0.26 26.24 4.02
C ASP A 189 0.39 25.25 3.06
N ILE A 190 -0.12 25.18 1.83
CA ILE A 190 0.53 24.48 0.73
C ILE A 190 1.57 25.45 0.17
N GLU A 191 2.84 25.28 0.52
CA GLU A 191 3.92 26.02 -0.14
C GLU A 191 4.08 25.50 -1.58
N ASP A 192 3.92 26.42 -2.55
CA ASP A 192 4.09 26.21 -4.00
C ASP A 192 5.51 25.77 -4.41
#